data_AF-A0A9D6MC68-F1
#
_entry.id   AF-A0A9D6MC68-F1
#
_cell.length_a   1.000
_cell.length_b   1.000
_cell.length_c   1.000
_cell.angle_alpha   90.00
_cell.angle_beta   90.00
_cell.angle_gamma   90.00
#
_symmetry.space_group_name_H-M   'P 1'
#
loop_
_entity.id
_entity.type
_entity.pdbx_description
1 polymer ?
#
loop_
_entity_poly.entity_id
_entity_poly.type
_entity_poly.pdbx_seq_one_letter_code
_entity_poly.pdbx_strand_id
1 'polypeptide(L)'
;GSLNPNYWLPLIPLAALSAALAISSLMARLGHERLAWPVGLLPLALIAWEALPTIQTDILLARPDTRQLAVADLQRLLPPDAAILIGDPFVYSVPLWRNERSVARQAAITGSTLATYQWWLDLPADARPGPSYDLFGPEFNGQVSDETVIAFAAEHQIEYVIQTDYCTGEAASPSVIGFPHIPATIARGKLPAHRSSDFPTSPQIAPGTCAC
;
A
#
# COMPACT_ATOMS: atom_id res chain seq x y z
N GLY A 1 5.16 5.76 -35.56
CA GLY A 1 5.57 6.03 -34.18
C GLY A 1 4.84 7.27 -33.73
N SER A 2 3.90 7.14 -32.80
CA SER A 2 3.30 8.29 -32.15
C SER A 2 4.36 8.96 -31.30
N LEU A 3 4.64 10.24 -31.58
CA LEU A 3 5.46 11.07 -30.71
C LEU A 3 4.74 11.12 -29.36
N ASN A 4 5.32 10.46 -28.36
CA ASN A 4 4.79 10.47 -27.01
C ASN A 4 4.90 11.93 -26.51
N PRO A 5 3.78 12.64 -26.24
CA PRO A 5 3.80 14.07 -25.91
C PRO A 5 4.63 14.39 -24.65
N ASN A 6 4.99 13.37 -23.87
CA ASN A 6 5.79 13.50 -22.66
C ASN A 6 7.27 13.84 -22.89
N TYR A 7 7.81 13.72 -24.11
CA TYR A 7 9.24 13.98 -24.36
C TYR A 7 9.63 15.47 -24.29
N TRP A 8 8.66 16.39 -24.42
CA TRP A 8 8.89 17.84 -24.44
C TRP A 8 8.70 18.53 -23.08
N LEU A 9 8.20 17.81 -22.07
CA LEU A 9 7.95 18.34 -20.72
C LEU A 9 9.14 19.10 -20.09
N PRO A 10 10.40 18.65 -20.20
CA PRO A 10 11.52 19.40 -19.62
C PRO A 10 11.97 20.61 -20.46
N LEU A 11 11.60 20.68 -21.75
CA LEU A 11 12.01 21.77 -22.65
C LEU A 11 11.09 22.99 -22.57
N ILE A 12 9.81 22.80 -22.22
CA ILE A 12 8.82 23.88 -22.13
C ILE A 12 9.21 24.95 -21.09
N PRO A 13 9.64 24.61 -19.85
CA PRO A 13 10.07 25.60 -18.87
C PRO A 13 11.31 26.38 -19.33
N LEU A 14 12.28 25.70 -19.94
CA LEU A 14 13.51 26.31 -20.45
C LEU A 14 13.21 27.28 -21.61
N ALA A 15 12.34 26.87 -22.54
CA ALA A 15 11.90 27.70 -23.64
C ALA A 15 11.14 28.94 -23.14
N ALA A 16 10.20 28.76 -22.19
CA ALA A 16 9.45 29.86 -21.59
C ALA A 16 10.36 30.87 -20.86
N LEU A 17 11.34 30.37 -20.10
CA LEU A 17 12.32 31.22 -19.40
C LEU A 17 13.18 32.01 -20.39
N SER A 18 13.68 31.35 -21.44
CA SER A 18 14.51 32.01 -22.46
C SER A 18 13.73 33.08 -23.25
N ALA A 19 12.47 32.79 -23.61
CA ALA A 19 11.60 33.73 -24.30
C ALA A 19 11.30 34.96 -23.45
N ALA A 20 11.03 34.77 -22.16
CA ALA A 20 10.75 35.88 -21.26
C ALA A 20 11.98 36.76 -20.98
N LEU A 21 13.17 36.17 -20.86
CA LEU A 21 14.42 36.93 -20.75
C LEU A 21 14.67 37.76 -22.03
N ALA A 22 14.42 37.17 -23.21
CA ALA A 22 14.53 37.87 -24.48
C ALA A 22 13.54 39.05 -24.57
N ILE A 23 12.26 38.83 -24.22
CA ILE A 23 11.22 39.88 -24.22
C ILE A 23 11.56 40.97 -23.20
N SER A 24 11.96 40.62 -21.97
CA SER A 24 12.35 41.58 -20.93
C SER A 24 13.52 42.46 -21.40
N SER A 25 14.55 41.85 -22.01
CA SER A 25 15.70 42.59 -22.55
C SER A 25 15.34 43.53 -23.70
N LEU A 26 14.40 43.13 -24.56
CA LEU A 26 13.89 43.95 -25.65
C LEU A 26 13.08 45.14 -25.13
N MET A 27 12.20 44.91 -24.15
CA MET A 27 11.39 45.98 -23.54
C MET A 27 12.26 47.02 -22.81
N ALA A 28 13.33 46.59 -22.14
CA ALA A 28 14.29 47.50 -21.52
C ALA A 28 14.97 48.40 -22.58
N ARG A 29 15.38 47.82 -23.73
CA ARG A 29 15.98 48.57 -24.84
C ARG A 29 15.02 49.56 -25.50
N LEU A 30 13.71 49.27 -25.49
CA LEU A 30 12.67 50.16 -26.01
C LEU A 30 12.27 51.28 -25.03
N GLY A 31 12.95 51.42 -23.88
CA GLY A 31 12.67 52.45 -22.89
C GLY A 31 11.50 52.12 -21.94
N HIS A 32 10.99 50.89 -21.98
CA HIS A 32 9.92 50.41 -21.10
C HIS A 32 10.48 49.70 -19.85
N GLU A 33 11.48 50.29 -19.20
CA GLU A 33 12.19 49.68 -18.06
C GLU A 33 11.26 49.25 -16.92
N ARG A 34 10.19 50.03 -16.67
CA ARG A 34 9.17 49.73 -15.66
C ARG A 34 8.35 48.46 -15.96
N LEU A 35 8.21 48.09 -17.24
CA LEU A 35 7.51 46.87 -17.68
C LEU A 35 8.45 45.68 -17.89
N ALA A 36 9.73 45.93 -18.15
CA ALA A 36 10.72 44.87 -18.37
C ALA A 36 10.90 43.96 -17.15
N TRP A 37 10.91 44.54 -15.94
CA TRP A 37 11.04 43.82 -14.68
C TRP A 37 9.90 42.83 -14.39
N PRO A 38 8.62 43.23 -14.38
CA PRO A 38 7.53 42.30 -14.11
C PRO A 38 7.41 41.22 -15.19
N VAL A 39 7.70 41.52 -16.45
CA VAL A 39 7.70 40.54 -17.55
C VAL A 39 8.82 39.50 -17.40
N GLY A 40 10.00 39.90 -16.89
CA GLY A 40 11.08 38.98 -16.58
C GLY A 40 10.84 38.12 -15.33
N LEU A 41 10.09 38.64 -14.35
CA LEU A 41 9.76 37.92 -13.11
C LEU A 41 8.57 36.96 -13.25
N LEU A 42 7.59 37.26 -14.10
CA LEU A 42 6.39 36.43 -14.28
C LEU A 42 6.67 34.93 -14.57
N PRO A 43 7.62 34.54 -15.44
CA PRO A 43 7.92 33.14 -15.71
C PRO A 43 8.64 32.48 -14.54
N LEU A 44 9.49 33.21 -13.82
CA LEU A 44 10.12 32.71 -12.59
C LEU A 44 9.07 32.44 -11.52
N ALA A 45 8.09 33.33 -11.38
CA ALA A 45 6.97 33.14 -10.45
C ALA A 45 6.09 31.95 -10.85
N LEU A 46 5.80 31.76 -12.15
CA LEU A 46 5.04 30.61 -12.65
C LEU A 46 5.80 29.29 -12.45
N ILE A 47 7.11 29.26 -12.74
CA ILE A 47 7.95 28.08 -12.49
C ILE A 47 8.00 27.77 -10.99
N ALA A 48 8.17 28.78 -10.14
CA ALA A 48 8.17 28.58 -8.69
C ALA A 48 6.81 28.07 -8.18
N TRP A 49 5.70 28.59 -8.75
CA TRP A 49 4.34 28.16 -8.43
C TRP A 49 4.09 26.70 -8.79
N GLU A 50 4.60 26.22 -9.92
CA GLU A 50 4.49 24.81 -10.35
C GLU A 50 5.51 23.88 -9.68
N ALA A 51 6.69 24.41 -9.32
CA ALA A 51 7.71 23.65 -8.61
C ALA A 51 7.26 23.31 -7.18
N LEU A 52 6.51 24.21 -6.53
CA LEU A 52 6.03 24.00 -5.16
C LEU A 52 5.16 22.74 -4.99
N PRO A 53 4.07 22.52 -5.78
CA PRO A 53 3.29 21.30 -5.71
C PRO A 53 4.11 20.09 -6.13
N THR A 54 5.02 20.22 -7.10
CA THR A 54 5.92 19.13 -7.50
C THR A 54 6.81 18.67 -6.34
N ILE A 55 7.42 19.62 -5.61
CA ILE A 55 8.23 19.35 -4.41
C ILE A 55 7.36 18.74 -3.31
N GLN A 56 6.14 19.25 -3.10
CA GLN A 56 5.22 18.68 -2.12
C GLN A 56 4.84 17.24 -2.47
N THR A 57 4.55 16.97 -3.75
CA THR A 57 4.29 15.63 -4.25
C THR A 57 5.51 14.74 -4.06
N ASP A 58 6.72 15.20 -4.38
CA ASP A 58 7.95 14.44 -4.18
C ASP A 58 8.18 14.12 -2.69
N ILE A 59 7.98 15.10 -1.80
CA ILE A 59 8.05 14.88 -0.35
C ILE A 59 7.00 13.87 0.12
N LEU A 60 5.78 13.91 -0.44
CA LEU A 60 4.73 12.95 -0.11
C LEU A 60 5.05 11.54 -0.64
N LEU A 61 5.60 11.43 -1.85
CA LEU A 61 6.02 10.18 -2.47
C LEU A 61 7.30 9.60 -1.83
N ALA A 62 8.16 10.44 -1.26
CA ALA A 62 9.37 10.04 -0.54
C ALA A 62 9.10 9.56 0.89
N ARG A 63 7.90 9.77 1.43
CA ARG A 63 7.52 9.17 2.72
C ARG A 63 7.41 7.65 2.53
N PRO A 64 7.83 6.85 3.54
CA PRO A 64 7.59 5.43 3.53
C PRO A 64 6.11 5.19 3.26
N ASP A 65 5.81 4.48 2.18
CA ASP A 65 4.44 4.07 1.87
C ASP A 65 3.88 3.38 3.12
N THR A 66 2.63 3.66 3.48
CA THR A 66 1.96 2.96 4.59
C THR A 66 2.05 1.45 4.42
N ARG A 67 2.17 0.95 3.19
CA ARG A 67 2.50 -0.44 2.88
C ARG A 67 3.87 -0.88 3.41
N GLN A 68 4.92 -0.08 3.23
CA GLN A 68 6.27 -0.40 3.71
C GLN A 68 6.32 -0.41 5.25
N LEU A 69 5.65 0.54 5.89
CA LEU A 69 5.53 0.56 7.35
C LEU A 69 4.76 -0.67 7.86
N ALA A 70 3.65 -1.02 7.20
CA ALA A 70 2.87 -2.21 7.54
C ALA A 70 3.68 -3.51 7.35
N VAL A 71 4.45 -3.63 6.27
CA VAL A 71 5.39 -4.76 6.08
C VAL A 71 6.37 -4.84 7.24
N ALA A 72 7.04 -3.73 7.58
CA ALA A 72 8.03 -3.70 8.65
C ALA A 72 7.44 -4.09 10.01
N ASP A 73 6.23 -3.62 10.33
CA ASP A 73 5.54 -3.98 11.57
C ASP A 73 5.10 -5.45 11.58
N LEU A 74 4.57 -5.96 10.48
CA LEU A 74 4.19 -7.38 10.37
C LEU A 74 5.41 -8.30 10.45
N GLN A 75 6.53 -7.94 9.82
CA GLN A 75 7.80 -8.68 9.92
C GLN A 75 8.35 -8.69 11.35
N ARG A 76 8.10 -7.64 12.12
CA ARG A 76 8.53 -7.53 13.53
C ARG A 76 7.63 -8.34 14.48
N LEU A 77 6.33 -8.40 14.20
CA LEU A 77 5.33 -8.99 15.09
C LEU A 77 5.02 -10.45 14.78
N LEU A 78 5.08 -10.85 13.51
CA LEU A 78 4.65 -12.17 13.06
C LEU A 78 5.85 -13.09 12.82
N PRO A 79 5.79 -14.35 13.28
CA PRO A 79 6.83 -15.31 12.95
C PRO A 79 6.81 -15.64 11.45
N PRO A 80 7.96 -16.02 10.86
CA PRO A 80 7.97 -16.63 9.53
C PRO A 80 7.03 -17.84 9.48
N ASP A 81 6.45 -18.10 8.32
CA ASP A 81 5.50 -19.20 8.06
C ASP A 81 4.17 -19.13 8.83
N ALA A 82 3.87 -18.03 9.54
CA ALA A 82 2.56 -17.83 10.15
C ALA A 82 1.43 -18.01 9.12
N ALA A 83 0.34 -18.66 9.54
CA ALA A 83 -0.87 -18.79 8.75
C ALA A 83 -1.68 -17.49 8.81
N ILE A 84 -1.78 -16.80 7.67
CA ILE A 84 -2.40 -15.47 7.60
C ILE A 84 -3.52 -15.48 6.57
N LEU A 85 -4.73 -15.13 6.99
CA LEU A 85 -5.81 -14.78 6.08
C LEU A 85 -5.65 -13.33 5.67
N ILE A 86 -5.46 -13.10 4.37
CA ILE A 86 -5.45 -11.77 3.78
C ILE A 86 -6.76 -11.55 3.03
N GLY A 87 -7.34 -10.36 3.20
CA GLY A 87 -8.51 -9.95 2.44
C GLY A 87 -8.25 -9.79 0.94
N ASP A 88 -9.24 -9.22 0.24
CA ASP A 88 -9.22 -9.02 -1.22
C ASP A 88 -7.91 -8.35 -1.67
N PRO A 89 -7.25 -8.82 -2.75
CA PRO A 89 -5.96 -8.33 -3.20
C PRO A 89 -6.19 -7.07 -4.03
N PHE A 90 -6.82 -6.04 -3.46
CA PHE A 90 -6.86 -4.79 -4.18
C PHE A 90 -5.43 -4.23 -4.26
N VAL A 91 -5.19 -3.34 -5.23
CA VAL A 91 -3.91 -2.67 -5.59
C VAL A 91 -3.18 -2.01 -4.40
N TYR A 92 -3.76 -2.03 -3.20
CA TYR A 92 -3.34 -1.44 -1.94
C TYR A 92 -3.00 -2.44 -0.82
N SER A 93 -2.96 -3.75 -1.09
CA SER A 93 -2.62 -4.74 -0.06
C SER A 93 -1.14 -4.67 0.35
N VAL A 94 -0.87 -5.07 1.59
CA VAL A 94 0.50 -5.18 2.11
C VAL A 94 1.23 -6.28 1.34
N PRO A 95 2.38 -6.00 0.70
CA PRO A 95 3.07 -6.96 -0.15
C PRO A 95 3.82 -8.01 0.70
N LEU A 96 3.08 -9.01 1.17
CA LEU A 96 3.63 -10.16 1.89
C LEU A 96 4.02 -11.28 0.91
N TRP A 97 5.14 -11.95 1.19
CA TRP A 97 5.57 -13.10 0.39
C TRP A 97 4.82 -14.37 0.81
N ARG A 98 4.39 -15.16 -0.18
CA ARG A 98 3.84 -16.51 0.03
C ARG A 98 4.98 -17.51 0.26
N ASN A 99 4.80 -18.43 1.19
CA ASN A 99 5.66 -19.59 1.32
C ASN A 99 5.24 -20.72 0.37
N GLU A 100 6.02 -21.81 0.35
CA GLU A 100 5.79 -22.94 -0.55
C GLU A 100 4.40 -23.56 -0.37
N ARG A 101 3.88 -23.64 0.86
CA ARG A 101 2.54 -24.18 1.14
C ARG A 101 1.44 -23.32 0.55
N SER A 102 1.54 -22.01 0.75
CA SER A 102 0.60 -21.04 0.18
C SER A 102 0.62 -21.04 -1.34
N VAL A 103 1.81 -21.10 -1.96
CA VAL A 103 1.94 -21.19 -3.42
C VAL A 103 1.35 -22.49 -3.95
N ALA A 104 1.67 -23.64 -3.33
CA ALA A 104 1.12 -24.93 -3.74
C ALA A 104 -0.41 -24.98 -3.62
N ARG A 105 -0.98 -24.41 -2.55
CA ARG A 105 -2.42 -24.30 -2.33
C ARG A 105 -3.09 -23.43 -3.39
N GLN A 106 -2.51 -22.27 -3.69
CA GLN A 106 -3.02 -21.39 -4.74
C GLN A 106 -2.98 -22.07 -6.12
N ALA A 107 -1.92 -22.80 -6.44
CA ALA A 107 -1.80 -23.53 -7.69
C ALA A 107 -2.82 -24.68 -7.79
N ALA A 108 -3.09 -25.37 -6.69
CA ALA A 108 -4.11 -26.42 -6.64
C ALA A 108 -5.53 -25.87 -6.88
N ILE A 109 -5.84 -24.67 -6.39
CA ILE A 109 -7.15 -24.03 -6.56
C ILE A 109 -7.31 -23.41 -7.94
N THR A 110 -6.28 -22.70 -8.42
CA THR A 110 -6.35 -21.95 -9.69
C THR A 110 -5.94 -22.78 -10.92
N GLY A 111 -5.37 -23.97 -10.70
CA GLY A 111 -4.89 -24.86 -11.75
C GLY A 111 -3.54 -24.46 -12.38
N SER A 112 -2.89 -23.39 -11.90
CA SER A 112 -1.59 -22.95 -12.40
C SER A 112 -0.79 -22.13 -11.38
N THR A 113 0.53 -22.19 -11.47
CA THR A 113 1.44 -21.35 -10.68
C THR A 113 1.76 -20.08 -11.45
N LEU A 114 1.68 -18.91 -10.82
CA LEU A 114 2.10 -17.65 -11.42
C LEU A 114 3.62 -17.67 -11.69
N ALA A 115 4.06 -17.10 -12.82
CA ALA A 115 5.48 -17.07 -13.21
C ALA A 115 6.39 -16.45 -12.12
N THR A 116 5.91 -15.43 -11.41
CA THR A 116 6.64 -14.82 -10.28
C THR A 116 6.86 -15.79 -9.13
N TYR A 117 5.88 -16.64 -8.83
CA TYR A 117 6.02 -17.66 -7.79
C TYR A 117 6.92 -18.81 -8.24
N GLN A 118 6.87 -19.18 -9.52
CA GLN A 118 7.80 -20.16 -10.06
C GLN A 118 9.25 -19.66 -9.96
N TRP A 119 9.52 -18.42 -10.39
CA TRP A 119 10.83 -17.80 -10.23
C TRP A 119 11.31 -17.81 -8.77
N TRP A 120 10.42 -17.49 -7.82
CA TRP A 120 10.75 -17.52 -6.40
C TRP A 120 11.03 -18.94 -5.88
N LEU A 121 10.26 -19.94 -6.33
CA LEU A 121 10.47 -21.35 -5.98
C LEU A 121 11.79 -21.90 -6.53
N ASP A 122 12.21 -21.43 -7.71
CA ASP A 122 13.45 -21.82 -8.38
C ASP A 122 14.70 -21.25 -7.68
N LEU A 123 14.55 -20.25 -6.80
CA LEU A 123 15.65 -19.74 -5.98
C LEU A 123 16.00 -20.72 -4.85
N PRO A 124 17.30 -20.89 -4.54
CA PRO A 124 17.75 -21.56 -3.32
C PRO A 124 17.08 -20.97 -2.07
N ALA A 125 16.75 -21.82 -1.08
CA ALA A 125 15.98 -21.40 0.09
C ALA A 125 16.61 -20.23 0.88
N ASP A 126 17.94 -20.15 0.91
CA ASP A 126 18.73 -19.09 1.54
C ASP A 126 18.79 -17.79 0.72
N ALA A 127 18.47 -17.83 -0.57
CA ALA A 127 18.47 -16.69 -1.47
C ALA A 127 17.06 -16.08 -1.68
N ARG A 128 16.01 -16.69 -1.11
CA ARG A 128 14.64 -16.21 -1.26
C ARG A 128 14.42 -14.92 -0.45
N PRO A 129 13.73 -13.91 -1.00
CA PRO A 129 13.34 -12.73 -0.24
C PRO A 129 12.41 -13.15 0.92
N GLY A 130 12.71 -12.65 2.12
CA GLY A 130 12.02 -13.04 3.34
C GLY A 130 11.07 -11.97 3.90
N PRO A 131 10.49 -12.26 5.07
CA PRO A 131 9.97 -13.58 5.44
C PRO A 131 8.77 -13.95 4.55
N SER A 132 8.55 -15.25 4.38
CA SER A 132 7.39 -15.80 3.68
C SER A 132 6.37 -16.35 4.66
N TYR A 133 5.09 -16.32 4.30
CA TYR A 133 3.98 -16.67 5.17
C TYR A 133 3.05 -17.68 4.49
N ASP A 134 2.31 -18.44 5.30
CA ASP A 134 1.26 -19.33 4.79
C ASP A 134 -0.02 -18.53 4.52
N LEU A 135 -0.03 -17.77 3.42
CA LEU A 135 -1.11 -16.85 3.08
C LEU A 135 -2.35 -17.61 2.54
N PHE A 136 -3.50 -17.30 3.10
CA PHE A 136 -4.83 -17.63 2.58
C PHE A 136 -5.36 -16.39 1.91
N GLY A 137 -5.39 -16.42 0.58
CA GLY A 137 -5.63 -15.23 -0.20
C GLY A 137 -6.96 -15.21 -0.96
N PRO A 138 -6.99 -14.41 -2.03
CA PRO A 138 -8.16 -14.16 -2.88
C PRO A 138 -8.78 -15.42 -3.49
N GLU A 139 -7.98 -16.48 -3.60
CA GLU A 139 -8.43 -17.79 -4.03
C GLU A 139 -9.55 -18.37 -3.13
N PHE A 140 -9.79 -17.80 -1.95
CA PHE A 140 -10.89 -18.15 -1.03
C PHE A 140 -12.02 -17.11 -0.94
N ASN A 141 -12.03 -16.05 -1.76
CA ASN A 141 -13.07 -15.00 -1.70
C ASN A 141 -14.51 -15.54 -1.84
N GLY A 142 -14.71 -16.68 -2.51
CA GLY A 142 -16.03 -17.32 -2.62
C GLY A 142 -16.46 -18.13 -1.38
N GLN A 143 -15.57 -18.31 -0.41
CA GLN A 143 -15.77 -19.13 0.79
C GLN A 143 -15.73 -18.31 2.09
N VAL A 144 -15.17 -17.09 2.04
CA VAL A 144 -14.97 -16.25 3.22
C VAL A 144 -15.84 -14.99 3.13
N SER A 145 -16.76 -14.87 4.07
CA SER A 145 -17.57 -13.70 4.40
C SER A 145 -17.34 -13.30 5.86
N ASP A 146 -17.86 -12.14 6.27
CA ASP A 146 -17.78 -11.66 7.66
C ASP A 146 -18.36 -12.68 8.66
N GLU A 147 -19.43 -13.38 8.30
CA GLU A 147 -20.08 -14.38 9.17
C GLU A 147 -19.31 -15.71 9.24
N THR A 148 -18.50 -16.00 8.23
CA THR A 148 -17.83 -17.31 8.06
C THR A 148 -16.34 -17.26 8.37
N VAL A 149 -15.75 -16.07 8.46
CA VAL A 149 -14.30 -15.85 8.65
C VAL A 149 -13.75 -16.57 9.88
N ILE A 150 -14.48 -16.59 11.00
CA ILE A 150 -14.04 -17.27 12.24
C ILE A 150 -14.03 -18.78 12.05
N ALA A 151 -15.07 -19.34 11.42
CA ALA A 151 -15.15 -20.77 11.17
C ALA A 151 -14.07 -21.23 10.18
N PHE A 152 -13.86 -20.44 9.12
CA PHE A 152 -12.80 -20.67 8.14
C PHE A 152 -11.41 -20.61 8.78
N ALA A 153 -11.15 -19.60 9.60
CA ALA A 153 -9.89 -19.47 10.32
C ALA A 153 -9.64 -20.67 11.26
N ALA A 154 -10.67 -21.14 11.96
CA ALA A 154 -10.56 -22.31 12.84
C ALA A 154 -10.30 -23.61 12.05
N GLU A 155 -10.99 -23.81 10.92
CA GLU A 155 -10.82 -24.99 10.05
C GLU A 155 -9.41 -25.09 9.48
N HIS A 156 -8.85 -23.95 9.05
CA HIS A 156 -7.55 -23.87 8.42
C HIS A 156 -6.39 -23.55 9.37
N GLN A 157 -6.65 -23.50 10.68
CA GLN A 157 -5.67 -23.15 11.71
C GLN A 157 -4.96 -21.81 11.44
N ILE A 158 -5.72 -20.83 10.96
CA ILE A 158 -5.22 -19.48 10.67
C ILE A 158 -4.96 -18.76 11.98
N GLU A 159 -3.75 -18.21 12.12
CA GLU A 159 -3.30 -17.53 13.33
C GLU A 159 -3.62 -16.03 13.29
N TYR A 160 -3.56 -15.43 12.11
CA TYR A 160 -3.73 -13.99 11.92
C TYR A 160 -4.68 -13.69 10.77
N VAL A 161 -5.47 -12.64 10.92
CA VAL A 161 -6.31 -12.10 9.84
C VAL A 161 -5.91 -10.65 9.64
N ILE A 162 -5.53 -10.31 8.40
CA ILE A 162 -5.23 -8.94 8.00
C ILE A 162 -6.45 -8.43 7.23
N GLN A 163 -7.22 -7.57 7.90
CA GLN A 163 -8.29 -6.81 7.28
C GLN A 163 -7.75 -5.46 6.83
N THR A 164 -8.00 -5.11 5.58
CA THR A 164 -7.78 -3.75 5.08
C THR A 164 -9.10 -3.02 5.14
N ASP A 165 -9.27 -2.14 6.12
CA ASP A 165 -10.41 -1.22 6.11
C ASP A 165 -10.28 -0.33 4.88
N TYR A 166 -11.30 -0.35 4.03
CA TYR A 166 -11.36 0.55 2.90
C TYR A 166 -11.57 1.96 3.44
N CYS A 167 -10.49 2.75 3.52
CA CYS A 167 -10.61 4.18 3.77
C CYS A 167 -11.18 4.84 2.51
N THR A 168 -12.50 4.99 2.43
CA THR A 168 -13.20 5.81 1.41
C THR A 168 -12.85 7.30 1.53
N GLY A 169 -12.05 7.69 2.53
CA GLY A 169 -11.91 9.09 2.98
C GLY A 169 -13.00 9.50 3.97
N GLU A 170 -13.98 8.64 4.26
CA GLU A 170 -14.91 8.82 5.36
C GLU A 170 -14.27 8.31 6.65
N ALA A 171 -14.50 9.04 7.75
CA ALA A 171 -13.86 8.78 9.04
C ALA A 171 -13.97 7.30 9.44
N ALA A 172 -12.85 6.71 9.85
CA ALA A 172 -12.76 5.30 10.24
C ALA A 172 -13.88 4.93 11.21
N SER A 173 -14.70 3.95 10.83
CA SER A 173 -15.53 3.24 11.81
C SER A 173 -14.57 2.48 12.73
N PRO A 174 -14.68 2.60 14.06
CA PRO A 174 -13.76 1.94 14.99
C PRO A 174 -14.08 0.44 15.06
N SER A 175 -13.73 -0.32 14.03
CA SER A 175 -13.86 -1.79 14.01
C SER A 175 -12.49 -2.45 14.06
N VAL A 176 -11.77 -2.28 15.16
CA VAL A 176 -10.71 -3.22 15.52
C VAL A 176 -11.39 -4.51 15.99
N ILE A 177 -11.61 -5.46 15.08
CA ILE A 177 -12.02 -6.81 15.45
C ILE A 177 -10.77 -7.51 16.01
N GLY A 178 -10.60 -7.43 17.33
CA GLY A 178 -9.61 -8.26 18.02
C GLY A 178 -10.03 -9.72 17.93
N PHE A 179 -9.29 -10.53 17.16
CA PHE A 179 -9.45 -11.98 17.23
C PHE A 179 -8.98 -12.45 18.61
N PRO A 180 -9.79 -13.23 19.35
CA PRO A 180 -9.31 -13.78 20.61
C PRO A 180 -8.07 -14.62 20.33
N HIS A 181 -7.01 -14.38 21.10
CA HIS A 181 -5.84 -15.26 21.11
C HIS A 181 -6.36 -16.67 21.39
N ILE A 182 -6.30 -17.58 20.42
CA ILE A 182 -6.69 -18.97 20.64
C ILE A 182 -5.48 -19.62 21.34
N PRO A 183 -5.54 -19.89 22.66
CA PRO A 183 -4.44 -20.59 23.31
C PRO A 183 -4.29 -21.98 22.66
N ALA A 184 -3.03 -22.41 22.46
CA ALA A 184 -2.69 -23.69 21.81
C ALA A 184 -3.34 -24.93 22.46
N THR A 185 -3.87 -24.80 23.68
CA THR A 185 -4.63 -25.83 24.39
C THR A 185 -6.02 -26.10 23.82
N ILE A 186 -6.63 -25.19 23.06
CA ILE A 186 -7.98 -25.37 22.46
C ILE A 186 -7.90 -26.11 21.11
N ALA A 187 -6.75 -26.07 20.42
CA ALA A 187 -6.54 -26.73 19.12
C ALA A 187 -6.57 -28.28 19.17
N ARG A 188 -6.69 -28.90 20.35
CA ARG A 188 -6.67 -30.37 20.52
C ARG A 188 -7.95 -31.02 21.04
N GLY A 189 -9.07 -30.32 21.17
CA GLY A 189 -10.34 -31.01 21.35
C GLY A 189 -11.45 -30.20 22.01
N LYS A 190 -12.58 -30.13 21.30
CA LYS A 190 -13.90 -29.64 21.73
C LYS A 190 -13.92 -28.19 22.24
N LEU A 191 -14.37 -27.31 21.35
CA LEU A 191 -14.91 -26.00 21.73
C LEU A 191 -16.10 -26.20 22.69
N PRO A 192 -16.06 -25.68 23.92
CA PRO A 192 -17.27 -25.50 24.70
C PRO A 192 -18.09 -24.38 24.07
N ALA A 193 -19.41 -24.54 24.05
CA ALA A 193 -20.34 -23.51 23.60
C ALA A 193 -20.28 -22.30 24.56
N HIS A 194 -19.41 -21.32 24.28
CA HIS A 194 -19.31 -20.10 25.08
C HIS A 194 -20.16 -18.97 24.48
N ARG A 195 -20.94 -18.32 25.35
CA ARG A 195 -21.75 -17.13 25.07
C ARG A 195 -20.86 -15.94 24.73
N SER A 196 -21.32 -15.11 23.80
CA SER A 196 -20.65 -13.90 23.30
C SER A 196 -20.48 -12.75 24.31
N SER A 197 -20.79 -12.95 25.60
CA SER A 197 -20.82 -11.90 26.62
C SER A 197 -19.51 -11.68 27.37
N ASP A 198 -18.53 -12.58 27.24
CA ASP A 198 -17.40 -12.65 28.19
C ASP A 198 -16.07 -12.10 27.62
N PHE A 199 -16.10 -11.34 26.52
CA PHE A 199 -14.89 -10.77 25.93
C PHE A 199 -14.46 -9.48 26.65
N PRO A 200 -13.21 -9.39 27.17
CA PRO A 200 -12.68 -8.14 27.67
C PRO A 200 -12.52 -7.16 26.50
N THR A 201 -13.05 -5.96 26.66
CA THR A 201 -12.85 -4.84 25.74
C THR A 201 -11.35 -4.52 25.64
N SER A 202 -10.79 -4.68 24.44
CA SER A 202 -9.42 -4.28 24.12
C SER A 202 -9.22 -2.79 24.47
N PRO A 203 -8.02 -2.36 24.92
CA PRO A 203 -7.75 -0.94 25.16
C PRO A 203 -8.04 -0.14 23.89
N GLN A 204 -8.94 0.84 24.01
CA GLN A 204 -9.29 1.74 22.92
C GLN A 204 -8.04 2.53 22.51
N ILE A 205 -7.47 2.16 21.36
CA ILE A 205 -6.52 3.01 20.66
C ILE A 205 -7.31 4.22 20.19
N ALA A 206 -6.89 5.43 20.59
CA ALA A 206 -7.55 6.66 20.22
C ALA A 206 -7.74 6.72 18.68
N PRO A 207 -8.90 7.20 18.18
CA PRO A 207 -9.15 7.30 16.75
C PRO A 207 -8.14 8.28 16.14
N GLY A 208 -7.08 7.73 15.56
CA GLY A 208 -6.19 8.46 14.68
C GLY A 208 -6.92 8.69 13.37
N THR A 209 -6.98 9.93 12.92
CA THR A 209 -7.39 10.28 11.56
C THR A 209 -6.54 9.52 10.56
N CYS A 210 -7.15 8.62 9.78
CA CYS A 210 -6.55 8.09 8.56
C CYS A 210 -6.36 9.26 7.59
N ALA A 211 -5.12 9.74 7.45
CA ALA A 211 -4.76 10.68 6.39
C ALA A 211 -4.44 9.85 5.14
N CYS A 212 -5.34 9.85 4.16
CA CYS A 212 -5.08 9.39 2.80
C CYS A 212 -4.27 10.45 2.04
#